data_AF-A0A556A814-F1
#
_entry.id   AF-A0A556A814-F1
#
_cell.length_a   1.000
_cell.length_b   1.000
_cell.length_c   1.000
_cell.angle_alpha   90.00
_cell.angle_beta   90.00
_cell.angle_gamma   90.00
#
_symmetry.space_group_name_H-M   'P 1'
#
loop_
_entity.id
_entity.type
_entity.pdbx_description
1 polymer ?
#
loop_
_entity_poly.entity_id
_entity_poly.type
_entity_poly.pdbx_seq_one_letter_code
_entity_poly.pdbx_strand_id
1 'polypeptide(L)'
;MRNVLTPRMPQSKIIATDRSAETMMPDAPDAMPPYRPEQQLFSDPVIDRLMAVTMTLAAEVYILRERIGDLESRLAGDDSSASGTPAGERSAQAAAFAAHVLGPLLGEQQSRGPQ
;
A
#
# COMPACT_ATOMS: atom_id res chain seq x y z
N MET A 1 3.48 -30.29 58.97
CA MET A 1 2.21 -29.86 58.32
C MET A 1 2.57 -29.11 57.05
N ARG A 2 2.01 -29.56 55.93
CA ARG A 2 2.22 -29.02 54.57
C ARG A 2 1.47 -27.69 54.41
N ASN A 3 2.05 -26.74 53.68
CA ASN A 3 1.42 -26.25 52.45
C ASN A 3 2.40 -25.41 51.60
N VAL A 4 2.48 -25.83 50.34
CA VAL A 4 3.29 -25.27 49.27
C VAL A 4 2.48 -24.15 48.62
N LEU A 5 2.99 -22.91 48.62
CA LEU A 5 2.40 -21.81 47.85
C LEU A 5 2.89 -21.90 46.40
N THR A 6 2.02 -22.35 45.50
CA THR A 6 2.16 -22.12 44.07
C THR A 6 1.51 -20.77 43.71
N PRO A 7 2.19 -19.88 42.96
CA PRO A 7 1.55 -18.68 42.43
C PRO A 7 0.68 -19.05 41.21
N ARG A 8 -0.63 -18.86 41.35
CA ARG A 8 -1.67 -19.04 40.34
C ARG A 8 -1.62 -17.87 39.33
N MET A 9 -1.46 -18.18 38.05
CA MET A 9 -1.56 -17.19 36.96
C MET A 9 -2.95 -16.55 36.91
N PRO A 10 -3.08 -15.24 36.58
CA PRO A 10 -4.37 -14.65 36.27
C PRO A 10 -4.82 -15.08 34.87
N GLN A 11 -5.94 -15.80 34.83
CA GLN A 11 -6.63 -16.20 33.61
C GLN A 11 -7.18 -14.97 32.87
N SER A 12 -6.88 -14.89 31.58
CA SER A 12 -7.47 -13.99 30.60
C SER A 12 -9.00 -14.15 30.57
N LYS A 13 -9.72 -13.16 31.08
CA LYS A 13 -11.18 -13.10 31.01
C LYS A 13 -11.56 -12.51 29.64
N ILE A 14 -11.85 -13.39 28.69
CA ILE A 14 -12.51 -13.04 27.44
C ILE A 14 -13.91 -12.53 27.81
N ILE A 15 -14.16 -11.23 27.62
CA ILE A 15 -15.49 -10.66 27.76
C ILE A 15 -16.21 -10.95 26.44
N ALA A 16 -16.99 -12.04 26.42
CA ALA A 16 -18.05 -12.23 25.45
C ALA A 16 -19.19 -11.30 25.86
N THR A 17 -19.26 -10.12 25.25
CA THR A 17 -20.43 -9.24 25.40
C THR A 17 -21.54 -9.78 24.51
N ASP A 18 -22.56 -10.23 25.23
CA ASP A 18 -23.92 -10.58 24.85
C ASP A 18 -24.44 -9.87 23.59
N ARG A 19 -24.87 -10.69 22.61
CA ARG A 19 -25.60 -10.26 21.41
C ARG A 19 -27.02 -10.77 21.56
N SER A 20 -27.91 -9.96 22.13
CA SER A 20 -29.35 -10.18 22.04
C SER A 20 -30.12 -8.86 22.22
N ALA A 21 -30.83 -8.51 21.13
CA ALA A 21 -32.08 -7.75 21.10
C ALA A 21 -32.09 -6.34 21.71
N GLU A 22 -31.67 -5.35 20.92
CA GLU A 22 -32.21 -4.01 21.05
C GLU A 22 -33.05 -3.66 19.81
N THR A 23 -34.29 -3.34 20.11
CA THR A 23 -35.43 -2.93 19.29
C THR A 23 -35.06 -2.13 18.04
N MET A 24 -35.56 -2.61 16.91
CA MET A 24 -35.58 -1.96 15.60
C MET A 24 -36.31 -0.61 15.67
N MET A 25 -35.55 0.47 15.86
CA MET A 25 -35.89 1.83 15.42
C MET A 25 -35.36 2.00 14.00
N PRO A 26 -36.15 2.51 13.03
CA PRO A 26 -35.59 2.85 11.72
C PRO A 26 -34.55 3.96 11.94
N ASP A 27 -33.30 3.60 11.68
CA ASP A 27 -32.14 4.46 11.82
C ASP A 27 -32.33 5.74 10.98
N ALA A 28 -31.91 6.86 11.55
CA ALA A 28 -32.01 8.18 10.95
C ALA A 28 -31.35 8.19 9.55
N PRO A 29 -31.80 9.03 8.60
CA PRO A 29 -31.26 9.03 7.25
C PRO A 29 -29.75 9.23 7.28
N ASP A 30 -29.03 8.24 6.75
CA ASP A 30 -27.63 8.25 6.29
C ASP A 30 -26.86 9.49 6.73
N ALA A 31 -26.24 9.42 7.91
CA ALA A 31 -25.17 10.35 8.25
C ALA A 31 -24.05 10.11 7.23
N MET A 32 -24.01 10.94 6.18
CA MET A 32 -22.93 10.93 5.20
C MET A 32 -21.60 10.92 5.95
N PRO A 33 -20.67 10.00 5.59
CA PRO A 33 -19.36 9.98 6.23
C PRO A 33 -18.75 11.39 6.10
N PRO A 34 -18.07 11.89 7.15
CA PRO A 34 -17.51 13.24 7.13
C PRO A 34 -16.64 13.38 5.89
N TYR A 35 -16.91 14.42 5.09
CA TYR A 35 -16.11 14.79 3.93
C TYR A 35 -14.66 14.92 4.37
N ARG A 36 -13.84 13.91 4.07
CA ARG A 36 -12.40 14.01 4.30
C ARG A 36 -11.86 14.87 3.18
N PRO A 37 -11.24 16.02 3.49
CA PRO A 37 -10.58 16.80 2.46
C PRO A 37 -9.56 15.91 1.76
N GLU A 38 -9.49 16.04 0.44
CA GLU A 38 -8.49 15.35 -0.37
C GLU A 38 -7.10 15.63 0.21
N GLN A 39 -6.26 14.59 0.30
CA GLN A 39 -4.93 14.73 0.87
C GLN A 39 -4.10 15.65 -0.03
N GLN A 40 -3.86 16.88 0.41
CA GLN A 40 -2.93 17.81 -0.24
C GLN A 40 -1.52 17.53 0.26
N LEU A 41 -0.63 17.15 -0.66
CA LEU A 41 0.79 16.99 -0.39
C LEU A 41 1.54 18.31 -0.58
N PHE A 42 1.05 19.18 -1.47
CA PHE A 42 1.68 20.46 -1.78
C PHE A 42 0.72 21.63 -1.56
N SER A 43 1.28 22.79 -1.21
CA SER A 43 0.51 24.03 -0.98
C SER A 43 -0.06 24.64 -2.27
N ASP A 44 0.59 24.39 -3.41
CA ASP A 44 0.08 24.79 -4.72
C ASP A 44 -0.82 23.68 -5.28
N PRO A 45 -2.13 23.93 -5.50
CA PRO A 45 -3.07 22.93 -5.98
C PRO A 45 -2.81 22.49 -7.43
N VAL A 46 -2.03 23.24 -8.21
CA VAL A 46 -1.62 22.82 -9.57
C VAL A 46 -0.50 21.80 -9.47
N ILE A 47 0.50 22.06 -8.63
CA ILE A 47 1.62 21.13 -8.39
C ILE A 47 1.11 19.83 -7.79
N ASP A 48 0.20 19.93 -6.82
CA ASP A 48 -0.39 18.75 -6.17
C ASP A 48 -1.09 17.82 -7.17
N ARG A 49 -1.93 18.39 -8.06
CA ARG A 49 -2.60 17.63 -9.13
C ARG A 49 -1.62 17.06 -10.15
N LEU A 50 -0.62 17.85 -10.55
CA LEU A 50 0.40 17.37 -11.48
C LEU A 50 1.14 16.17 -10.90
N MET A 51 1.56 16.25 -9.63
CA MET A 51 2.25 15.17 -8.94
C MET A 51 1.35 13.94 -8.78
N ALA A 52 0.06 14.11 -8.46
CA ALA A 52 -0.89 13.01 -8.39
C ALA A 52 -1.00 12.26 -9.73
N VAL A 53 -1.11 12.99 -10.84
CA VAL A 53 -1.14 12.39 -12.20
C VAL A 53 0.18 11.70 -12.53
N THR A 54 1.31 12.35 -12.25
CA THR A 54 2.64 11.79 -12.55
C THR A 54 2.88 10.49 -11.78
N MET A 55 2.53 10.44 -10.49
CA MET A 55 2.67 9.23 -9.67
C MET A 55 1.73 8.11 -10.13
N THR A 56 0.51 8.47 -10.51
CA THR A 56 -0.46 7.50 -11.07
C THR A 56 0.10 6.87 -12.35
N LEU A 57 0.58 7.70 -13.28
CA LEU A 57 1.19 7.23 -14.52
C LEU A 57 2.45 6.40 -14.27
N ALA A 58 3.28 6.81 -13.31
CA ALA A 58 4.48 6.06 -12.93
C ALA A 58 4.11 4.64 -12.44
N ALA A 59 3.10 4.51 -11.59
CA ALA A 59 2.61 3.22 -11.13
C ALA A 59 2.08 2.35 -12.29
N GLU A 60 1.31 2.93 -13.22
CA GLU A 60 0.83 2.23 -14.40
C GLU A 60 1.97 1.73 -15.29
N VAL A 61 2.98 2.57 -15.54
CA VAL A 61 4.17 2.20 -16.33
C VAL A 61 4.95 1.08 -15.65
N TYR A 62 5.10 1.13 -14.32
CA TYR A 62 5.76 0.07 -13.56
C TYR A 62 5.03 -1.28 -13.72
N ILE A 63 3.72 -1.29 -13.50
CA ILE A 63 2.89 -2.51 -13.65
C ILE A 63 2.96 -3.04 -15.07
N LEU A 64 2.95 -2.15 -16.07
CA LEU A 64 3.03 -2.56 -17.47
C LEU A 64 4.37 -3.25 -17.80
N ARG A 65 5.48 -2.74 -17.25
CA ARG A 65 6.81 -3.36 -17.41
C ARG A 65 6.87 -4.74 -16.76
N GLU A 66 6.32 -4.89 -15.56
CA GLU A 66 6.24 -6.19 -14.88
C GLU A 66 5.45 -7.20 -15.72
N ARG A 67 4.27 -6.80 -16.24
CA ARG A 67 3.44 -7.65 -17.10
C ARG A 67 4.12 -8.04 -18.41
N ILE A 68 4.91 -7.14 -19.00
CA ILE A 68 5.70 -7.47 -20.20
C ILE A 68 6.75 -8.52 -19.86
N GLY A 69 7.49 -8.35 -18.76
CA GLY A 69 8.48 -9.33 -18.31
C GLY A 69 7.88 -10.72 -18.02
N ASP A 70 6.70 -10.77 -17.42
CA ASP A 70 5.97 -12.03 -17.20
C ASP A 70 5.59 -12.70 -18.53
N LEU A 71 5.11 -11.93 -19.51
CA LEU A 71 4.77 -12.46 -20.83
C LEU A 71 6.01 -12.98 -21.57
N GLU A 72 7.13 -12.26 -21.49
CA GLU A 72 8.41 -12.67 -22.07
C GLU A 72 8.94 -13.96 -21.43
N SER A 73 8.85 -14.08 -20.10
CA SER A 73 9.28 -15.28 -19.36
C SER A 73 8.45 -16.51 -19.74
N ARG A 74 7.12 -16.34 -19.81
CA ARG A 74 6.21 -17.41 -20.26
C ARG A 74 6.46 -17.82 -21.71
N LEU A 75 6.75 -16.87 -22.58
CA LEU A 75 7.09 -17.16 -23.97
C LEU A 75 8.43 -17.92 -24.09
N ALA A 76 9.39 -17.62 -23.22
CA ALA A 76 10.66 -18.32 -23.13
C ALA A 76 10.55 -19.74 -22.54
N GLY A 77 9.37 -20.15 -22.08
CA GLY A 77 9.14 -21.43 -21.43
C GLY A 77 9.61 -21.47 -19.97
N ASP A 78 9.87 -20.30 -19.38
CA ASP A 78 10.23 -20.18 -17.98
C ASP A 78 8.95 -20.08 -17.15
N ASP A 79 8.57 -21.19 -16.49
CA ASP A 79 7.37 -21.28 -15.63
C ASP A 79 7.53 -20.52 -14.29
N SER A 80 8.62 -19.76 -14.13
CA SER A 80 8.93 -18.96 -12.95
C SER A 80 7.90 -17.84 -12.68
N SER A 81 7.08 -17.49 -13.67
CA SER A 81 6.00 -16.49 -13.57
C SER A 81 4.88 -16.85 -12.57
N ALA A 82 4.87 -18.06 -12.00
CA ALA A 82 3.87 -18.46 -11.00
C ALA A 82 4.20 -18.00 -9.57
N SER A 83 5.39 -17.49 -9.29
CA SER A 83 5.73 -16.93 -7.97
C SER A 83 6.42 -15.60 -8.15
N GLY A 84 5.60 -14.55 -8.26
CA GLY A 84 6.05 -13.19 -8.42
C GLY A 84 7.16 -12.86 -7.42
N THR A 85 8.23 -12.26 -7.94
CA THR A 85 9.35 -11.64 -7.25
C THR A 85 9.02 -11.38 -5.79
N PRO A 86 9.77 -11.92 -4.80
CA PRO A 86 9.42 -11.82 -3.39
C PRO A 86 9.14 -10.35 -3.01
N ALA A 87 8.18 -10.13 -2.12
CA ALA A 87 7.64 -8.78 -1.84
C ALA A 87 8.74 -7.73 -1.53
N GLY A 88 9.85 -8.16 -0.92
CA GLY A 88 11.03 -7.31 -0.68
C GLY A 88 11.73 -6.85 -1.95
N GLU A 89 11.92 -7.74 -2.93
CA GLU A 89 12.52 -7.42 -4.23
C GLU A 89 11.59 -6.52 -5.07
N ARG A 90 10.28 -6.75 -5.03
CA ARG A 90 9.29 -5.84 -5.65
C ARG A 90 9.34 -4.45 -5.04
N SER A 91 9.42 -4.36 -3.72
CA SER A 91 9.54 -3.06 -3.03
C SER A 91 10.82 -2.33 -3.40
N ALA A 92 11.95 -3.04 -3.51
CA ALA A 92 13.22 -2.47 -3.94
C ALA A 92 13.17 -1.97 -5.40
N GLN A 93 12.57 -2.73 -6.31
CA GLN A 93 12.39 -2.33 -7.72
C GLN A 93 11.47 -1.11 -7.85
N ALA A 94 10.35 -1.08 -7.11
CA ALA A 94 9.47 0.07 -7.06
C ALA A 94 10.18 1.32 -6.52
N ALA A 95 10.99 1.18 -5.48
CA ALA A 95 11.79 2.28 -4.94
C ALA A 95 12.84 2.78 -5.93
N ALA A 96 13.54 1.89 -6.64
CA ALA A 96 14.50 2.25 -7.68
C ALA A 96 13.83 2.99 -8.85
N PHE A 97 12.65 2.53 -9.26
CA PHE A 97 11.87 3.19 -10.29
C PHE A 97 11.37 4.57 -9.85
N ALA A 98 10.86 4.69 -8.61
CA ALA A 98 10.46 5.98 -8.05
C ALA A 98 11.65 6.96 -7.98
N ALA A 99 12.82 6.50 -7.53
CA ALA A 99 14.04 7.31 -7.52
C ALA A 99 14.41 7.80 -8.92
N HIS A 100 14.31 6.93 -9.94
CA HIS A 100 14.54 7.31 -11.33
C HIS A 100 13.55 8.36 -11.84
N VAL A 101 12.26 8.21 -11.53
CA VAL A 101 11.21 9.17 -11.94
C VAL A 101 11.38 10.51 -11.23
N LEU A 102 11.81 10.51 -9.98
CA LEU A 102 11.93 11.73 -9.17
C LEU A 102 13.27 12.45 -9.30
N GLY A 103 14.33 11.77 -9.73
CA GLY A 103 15.67 12.37 -9.93
C GLY A 103 15.66 13.71 -10.70
N PRO A 104 14.95 13.81 -11.84
CA PRO A 104 14.86 15.08 -12.58
C PRO A 104 14.23 16.23 -11.79
N LEU A 105 13.29 15.95 -10.88
CA LEU A 105 12.64 16.97 -10.04
C LEU A 105 13.55 17.48 -8.92
N LEU A 106 14.59 16.70 -8.56
CA LEU A 106 15.60 17.06 -7.57
C LEU A 106 16.77 17.86 -8.18
N GLY A 107 16.69 18.20 -9.47
CA GLY A 107 17.76 18.90 -10.18
C GLY A 107 18.86 17.98 -10.72
N GLU A 108 18.72 16.66 -10.56
CA GLU A 108 19.61 15.67 -11.17
C GLU A 108 19.17 15.40 -12.61
N GLN A 109 19.33 16.39 -13.49
CA GLN A 109 19.18 16.14 -14.92
C GLN A 109 20.39 15.35 -15.42
N GLN A 110 20.16 14.09 -15.82
CA GLN A 110 21.10 13.35 -16.65
C GLN A 110 21.14 13.99 -18.04
N SER A 111 22.06 14.95 -18.21
CA SER A 111 22.49 15.42 -19.53
C SER A 111 23.12 14.23 -20.26
N ARG A 112 22.39 13.63 -21.21
CA ARG A 112 23.02 12.81 -22.25
C ARG A 112 23.67 13.80 -23.23
N GLY A 113 24.97 14.02 -23.08
CA GLY A 113 25.77 14.73 -24.08
C GLY A 113 25.75 13.98 -25.43
N PRO A 114 26.03 14.67 -26.56
CA PRO A 114 26.01 14.04 -27.87
C PRO A 114 27.05 12.91 -27.94
N GLN A 115 26.60 11.72 -28.37
CA GLN A 115 27.49 10.61 -28.76
C GLN A 115 28.05 10.84 -30.16
#